data_AF-J9YY11-F1
#
_entry.id   AF-J9YY11-F1
#
_cell.length_a   1.000
_cell.length_b   1.000
_cell.length_c   1.000
_cell.angle_alpha   90.00
_cell.angle_beta   90.00
_cell.angle_gamma   90.00
#
_symmetry.space_group_name_H-M   'P 1'
#
loop_
_entity.id
_entity.type
_entity.pdbx_description
1 polymer ?
#
loop_
_entity_poly.entity_id
_entity_poly.type
_entity_poly.pdbx_seq_one_letter_code
_entity_poly.pdbx_strand_id
1 'polypeptide(L)'
;MILDNHIVFSNEKKFFSKNTKFELNYIYKLLVNPWPKKICTSSISINKRLLINFFKEIKYKEYNHLAIDALLVLYSYQKNLLAFENKILTNKRDEKNSVDKKYSGFLNLNYWERRFEQHKFFKSLNRKFYFNFDYIFTLFFYYSVKTFSKILLISK
;
A
#
# COMPACT_ATOMS: atom_id res chain seq x y z
N MET A 1 4.43 -8.33 14.14
CA MET A 1 5.33 -7.82 13.09
C MET A 1 5.77 -6.43 13.48
N ILE A 2 7.06 -6.14 13.34
CA ILE A 2 7.65 -4.85 13.66
C ILE A 2 8.05 -4.19 12.33
N LEU A 3 7.74 -2.90 12.19
CA LEU A 3 8.14 -2.09 11.06
C LEU A 3 9.03 -0.94 11.55
N ASP A 4 10.29 -0.95 11.12
CA ASP A 4 11.27 0.09 11.42
C ASP A 4 11.16 1.27 10.45
N ASN A 5 11.71 2.42 10.84
CA ASN A 5 11.89 3.55 9.93
C ASN A 5 13.04 3.27 8.94
N HIS A 6 13.06 4.00 7.83
CA HIS A 6 14.15 3.90 6.86
C HIS A 6 14.51 5.28 6.30
N ILE A 7 15.73 5.40 5.79
CA ILE A 7 16.18 6.58 5.05
C ILE A 7 16.03 6.30 3.56
N VAL A 8 15.55 7.30 2.81
CA VAL A 8 15.53 7.27 1.35
C VAL A 8 16.54 8.27 0.82
N PHE A 9 17.45 7.81 -0.03
CA PHE A 9 18.37 8.65 -0.78
C PHE A 9 17.85 8.85 -2.20
N SER A 10 17.62 10.09 -2.62
CA SER A 10 17.18 10.44 -3.98
C SER A 10 17.98 11.63 -4.47
N ASN A 11 18.67 11.47 -5.62
CA ASN A 11 19.57 12.48 -6.19
C ASN A 11 20.48 13.13 -5.12
N GLU A 12 21.19 12.30 -4.36
CA GLU A 12 22.12 12.71 -3.28
C GLU A 12 21.46 13.38 -2.05
N LYS A 13 20.15 13.63 -2.09
CA LYS A 13 19.39 14.16 -0.95
C LYS A 13 18.89 13.04 -0.05
N LYS A 14 18.98 13.27 1.26
CA LYS A 14 18.54 12.36 2.31
C LYS A 14 17.13 12.73 2.78
N PHE A 15 16.21 11.79 2.72
CA PHE A 15 14.84 11.92 3.22
C PHE A 15 14.58 10.92 4.35
N PHE A 16 14.11 11.41 5.49
CA PHE A 16 13.68 10.54 6.58
C PHE A 16 12.27 10.03 6.30
N SER A 17 12.14 8.73 6.08
CA SER A 17 10.84 8.08 6.08
C SER A 17 10.49 7.66 7.49
N LYS A 18 9.80 8.55 8.20
CA LYS A 18 9.08 8.17 9.42
C LYS A 18 7.82 7.41 9.03
N ASN A 19 7.68 6.20 9.54
CA ASN A 19 6.39 5.51 9.55
C ASN A 19 5.47 6.34 10.43
N THR A 20 4.58 7.10 9.79
CA THR A 20 3.49 7.74 10.52
C THR A 20 2.67 6.61 11.13
N LYS A 21 2.52 6.56 12.47
CA LYS A 21 1.47 5.75 13.10
C LYS A 21 0.21 6.00 12.27
N PHE A 22 -0.41 4.94 11.73
CA PHE A 22 -1.66 5.04 10.96
C PHE A 22 -2.54 6.07 11.64
N GLU A 23 -2.81 7.19 10.97
CA GLU A 23 -3.28 8.41 11.62
C GLU A 23 -4.45 8.06 12.54
N LEU A 24 -4.28 8.31 13.84
CA LEU A 24 -5.21 7.86 14.86
C LEU A 24 -6.53 8.63 14.84
N ASN A 25 -6.60 9.72 14.07
CA ASN A 25 -7.77 10.57 13.96
C ASN A 25 -8.96 9.78 13.38
N TYR A 26 -10.06 9.76 14.13
CA TYR A 26 -11.29 9.07 13.77
C TYR A 26 -11.86 9.55 12.43
N ILE A 27 -11.84 10.86 12.20
CA ILE A 27 -12.31 11.47 10.94
C ILE A 27 -11.45 11.00 9.77
N TYR A 28 -10.13 10.94 9.96
CA TYR A 28 -9.22 10.45 8.93
C TYR A 28 -9.49 8.98 8.57
N LYS A 29 -9.75 8.13 9.56
CA LYS A 29 -10.09 6.71 9.35
C LYS A 29 -11.43 6.52 8.60
N LEU A 30 -12.37 7.45 8.77
CA LEU A 30 -13.63 7.47 8.02
C LEU A 30 -13.44 7.93 6.57
N LEU A 31 -12.53 8.89 6.33
CA LEU A 31 -12.31 9.52 5.02
C LEU A 31 -11.26 8.82 4.15
N VAL A 32 -10.29 8.13 4.76
CA VAL A 32 -9.12 7.57 4.08
C VAL A 32 -8.87 6.15 4.56
N ASN A 33 -8.66 5.22 3.62
CA ASN A 33 -8.30 3.85 3.98
C ASN A 33 -6.98 3.86 4.75
N PRO A 34 -6.83 3.14 5.88
CA PRO A 34 -5.51 2.87 6.44
C PRO A 34 -4.66 2.11 5.41
N TRP A 35 -3.93 2.87 4.60
CA TRP A 35 -2.91 2.36 3.70
C TRP A 35 -1.52 2.59 4.30
N PRO A 36 -0.69 1.54 4.45
CA PRO A 36 0.67 1.72 4.95
C PRO A 36 1.48 2.52 3.95
N LYS A 37 1.85 3.74 4.34
CA LYS A 37 2.70 4.63 3.56
C LYS A 37 4.15 4.27 3.85
N LYS A 38 4.97 4.24 2.79
CA LYS A 38 6.43 4.09 2.88
C LYS A 38 6.86 2.79 3.59
N ILE A 39 6.39 1.65 3.09
CA ILE A 39 6.91 0.34 3.51
C ILE A 39 8.23 0.09 2.80
N CYS A 40 9.21 -0.44 3.55
CA CYS A 40 10.42 -1.02 2.97
C CYS A 40 10.48 -2.48 3.40
N THR A 41 10.66 -3.40 2.45
CA THR A 41 10.72 -4.84 2.75
C THR A 41 11.82 -5.16 3.75
N SER A 42 12.98 -4.49 3.64
CA SER A 42 14.12 -4.64 4.54
C SER A 42 13.94 -3.93 5.88
N SER A 43 12.83 -3.24 6.13
CA SER A 43 12.48 -2.68 7.44
C SER A 43 11.40 -3.50 8.17
N ILE A 44 11.09 -4.71 7.67
CA ILE A 44 10.09 -5.60 8.26
C ILE A 44 10.79 -6.71 9.06
N SER A 45 10.43 -6.80 10.34
CA SER A 45 10.77 -7.93 11.20
C SER A 45 9.50 -8.70 11.59
N ILE A 46 9.46 -10.01 11.32
CA ILE A 46 8.26 -10.81 11.51
C ILE A 46 8.56 -12.18 12.14
N ASN A 47 7.66 -12.64 13.02
CA ASN A 47 7.72 -14.00 13.55
C ASN A 47 7.26 -15.02 12.50
N LYS A 48 7.97 -16.15 12.39
CA LYS A 48 7.69 -17.25 11.45
C LYS A 48 6.23 -17.70 11.46
N ARG A 49 5.61 -17.86 12.64
CA ARG A 49 4.22 -18.30 12.78
C ARG A 49 3.25 -17.32 12.11
N LEU A 50 3.47 -16.02 12.29
CA LEU A 50 2.64 -14.99 11.67
C LEU A 50 2.76 -15.01 10.14
N LEU A 51 3.98 -15.18 9.63
CA LEU A 51 4.23 -15.27 8.19
C LEU A 51 3.55 -16.51 7.58
N ILE A 52 3.61 -17.66 8.25
CA ILE A 52 2.92 -18.88 7.80
C ILE A 52 1.40 -18.67 7.78
N ASN A 53 0.84 -18.05 8.82
CA ASN A 53 -0.60 -17.77 8.86
C ASN A 53 -1.04 -16.82 7.74
N PHE A 54 -0.23 -15.79 7.46
CA PHE A 54 -0.47 -14.88 6.34
C PHE A 54 -0.60 -15.63 5.01
N PHE A 55 0.35 -16.51 4.68
CA PHE A 55 0.28 -17.26 3.42
C PHE A 55 -0.82 -18.32 3.38
N LYS A 56 -1.30 -18.80 4.54
CA LYS A 56 -2.46 -19.71 4.63
C LYS A 56 -3.79 -19.01 4.43
N GLU A 57 -3.93 -17.79 4.94
CA GLU A 57 -5.20 -17.04 4.92
C GLU A 57 -5.38 -16.22 3.64
N ILE A 58 -4.30 -15.80 2.99
CA ILE A 58 -4.35 -14.79 1.93
C ILE A 58 -4.21 -15.40 0.53
N LYS A 59 -5.18 -15.08 -0.32
CA LYS A 59 -5.14 -15.36 -1.76
C LYS A 59 -4.30 -14.31 -2.51
N TYR A 60 -3.01 -14.22 -2.20
CA TYR A 60 -2.13 -13.16 -2.70
C TYR A 60 -2.07 -13.07 -4.24
N LYS A 61 -2.30 -14.18 -4.94
CA LYS A 61 -2.36 -14.26 -6.42
C LYS A 61 -3.53 -13.46 -7.03
N GLU A 62 -4.52 -13.05 -6.23
CA GLU A 62 -5.63 -12.21 -6.70
C GLU A 62 -5.28 -10.71 -6.76
N TYR A 63 -4.10 -10.32 -6.27
CA TYR A 63 -3.67 -8.92 -6.12
C TYR A 63 -2.36 -8.66 -6.89
N ASN A 64 -2.45 -8.55 -8.22
CA ASN A 64 -1.28 -8.51 -9.11
C ASN A 64 -0.52 -7.17 -9.06
N HIS A 65 -1.16 -6.10 -8.59
CA HIS A 65 -0.59 -4.75 -8.53
C HIS A 65 -0.10 -4.40 -7.13
N LEU A 66 -0.22 -5.32 -6.16
CA LEU A 66 0.24 -5.15 -4.79
C LEU A 66 1.46 -6.01 -4.50
N ALA A 67 2.48 -5.37 -3.92
CA ALA A 67 3.64 -6.07 -3.41
C ALA A 67 3.27 -6.88 -2.15
N ILE A 68 3.91 -8.05 -1.99
CA ILE A 68 3.60 -8.99 -0.92
C ILE A 68 3.84 -8.41 0.48
N ASP A 69 4.81 -7.51 0.61
CA ASP A 69 5.13 -6.80 1.85
C ASP A 69 4.00 -5.83 2.24
N ALA A 70 3.39 -5.13 1.29
CA ALA A 70 2.22 -4.31 1.54
C ALA A 70 1.01 -5.12 2.01
N LEU A 71 0.77 -6.29 1.38
CA LEU A 71 -0.27 -7.22 1.82
C LEU A 71 -0.01 -7.72 3.24
N LEU A 72 1.22 -8.07 3.56
CA LEU A 72 1.63 -8.54 4.89
C LEU A 72 1.46 -7.47 5.97
N VAL A 73 1.78 -6.20 5.64
CA VAL A 73 1.62 -5.07 6.55
C VAL A 73 0.17 -4.82 6.88
N LEU A 74 -0.71 -4.79 5.87
CA LEU A 74 -2.15 -4.65 6.04
C LEU A 74 -2.77 -5.81 6.82
N TYR A 75 -2.39 -7.05 6.50
CA TYR A 75 -2.83 -8.22 7.25
C TYR A 75 -2.48 -8.10 8.73
N SER A 76 -1.23 -7.76 9.04
CA SER A 76 -0.78 -7.59 10.42
C SER A 76 -1.46 -6.41 11.10
N TYR A 77 -1.67 -5.30 10.39
CA TYR A 77 -2.40 -4.14 10.89
C TYR A 77 -3.83 -4.52 11.28
N GLN A 78 -4.55 -5.20 10.38
CA GLN A 78 -5.95 -5.58 10.59
C GLN A 78 -6.13 -6.57 11.75
N LYS A 79 -5.12 -7.42 12.01
CA LYS A 79 -5.12 -8.35 13.15
C LYS A 79 -4.64 -7.71 14.47
N ASN A 80 -4.34 -6.41 14.47
CA ASN A 80 -3.70 -5.70 15.60
C ASN A 80 -2.34 -6.30 16.02
N LEU A 81 -1.57 -6.81 15.05
CA LEU A 81 -0.26 -7.46 15.24
C LEU A 81 0.90 -6.62 14.70
N LEU A 82 0.63 -5.38 14.25
CA LEU A 82 1.63 -4.46 13.74
C LEU A 82 2.13 -3.53 14.85
N ALA A 83 3.45 -3.53 15.08
CA ALA A 83 4.14 -2.58 15.92
C ALA A 83 5.07 -1.72 15.07
N PHE A 84 5.20 -0.45 15.43
CA PHE A 84 6.13 0.49 14.79
C PHE A 84 7.30 0.74 15.72
N GLU A 85 8.50 0.70 15.15
CA GLU A 85 9.74 0.98 15.87
C GLU A 85 10.39 2.24 15.28
N ASN A 86 10.91 3.11 16.15
CA ASN A 86 11.45 4.40 15.73
C ASN A 86 12.89 4.33 15.25
N LYS A 87 13.51 3.15 15.30
CA LYS A 87 14.87 2.90 14.84
C LYS A 87 14.97 3.01 13.32
N ILE A 88 16.14 3.42 12.86
CA ILE A 88 16.50 3.48 11.45
C ILE A 88 17.61 2.47 11.24
N LEU A 89 17.27 1.33 10.66
CA LEU A 89 18.23 0.24 10.39
C LEU A 89 18.49 0.05 8.90
N THR A 90 17.75 0.77 8.05
CA THR A 90 17.70 0.53 6.61
C THR A 90 17.86 1.83 5.83
N ASN A 91 18.73 1.77 4.82
CA ASN A 91 18.91 2.80 3.81
C ASN A 91 18.41 2.27 2.45
N LYS A 92 17.49 3.00 1.82
CA LYS A 92 16.97 2.73 0.47
C LYS A 92 17.47 3.81 -0.48
N ARG A 93 17.81 3.44 -1.71
CA ARG A 93 18.06 4.38 -2.82
C ARG A 93 16.82 4.45 -3.70
N ASP A 94 16.30 5.64 -3.97
CA ASP A 94 15.23 5.84 -4.95
C ASP A 94 15.88 5.99 -6.34
N GLU A 95 15.71 4.97 -7.15
CA GLU A 95 16.20 4.96 -8.53
C GLU A 95 15.09 5.39 -9.49
N LYS A 96 15.49 6.06 -10.58
CA LYS A 96 14.57 6.56 -11.62
C LYS A 96 13.77 5.43 -12.28
N ASN A 97 14.31 4.22 -12.35
CA ASN A 97 13.69 3.07 -13.01
C ASN A 97 13.09 2.06 -12.01
N SER A 98 12.80 2.49 -10.77
CA SER A 98 12.22 1.60 -9.77
C SER A 98 10.81 1.12 -10.15
N VAL A 99 10.45 -0.08 -9.69
CA VAL A 99 9.12 -0.68 -9.92
C VAL A 99 8.00 0.25 -9.44
N ASP A 100 8.23 0.98 -8.36
CA ASP A 100 7.28 1.95 -7.79
C ASP A 100 6.90 3.05 -8.80
N LYS A 101 7.80 3.46 -9.70
CA LYS A 101 7.51 4.52 -10.69
C LYS A 101 6.45 4.08 -11.71
N LYS A 102 6.32 2.78 -12.00
CA LYS A 102 5.27 2.23 -12.88
C LYS A 102 3.85 2.50 -12.37
N TYR A 103 3.72 2.73 -11.07
CA TYR A 103 2.47 3.01 -10.38
C TYR A 103 2.38 4.46 -9.92
N SER A 104 3.19 5.37 -10.46
CA SER A 104 3.16 6.78 -10.07
C SER A 104 2.38 7.64 -11.07
N GLY A 105 1.79 8.72 -10.59
CA GLY A 105 1.03 9.68 -11.40
C GLY A 105 -0.49 9.47 -11.34
N PHE A 106 -1.24 10.58 -11.28
CA PHE A 106 -2.68 10.57 -11.12
C PHE A 106 -3.44 10.07 -12.36
N LEU A 107 -2.92 10.32 -13.57
CA LEU A 107 -3.54 9.85 -14.82
C LEU A 107 -3.10 8.45 -15.24
N ASN A 108 -2.33 7.75 -14.39
CA ASN A 108 -1.82 6.43 -14.67
C ASN A 108 -2.85 5.35 -14.28
N LEU A 109 -3.24 4.51 -15.23
CA LEU A 109 -4.19 3.42 -14.95
C LEU A 109 -3.66 2.44 -13.89
N ASN A 110 -2.37 2.08 -13.95
CA ASN A 110 -1.75 1.16 -12.99
C ASN A 110 -1.83 1.70 -11.55
N TYR A 111 -1.72 3.03 -11.38
CA TYR A 111 -1.87 3.67 -10.06
C TYR A 111 -3.26 3.41 -9.48
N TRP A 112 -4.32 3.57 -10.29
CA TRP A 112 -5.69 3.33 -9.86
C TRP A 112 -6.03 1.85 -9.71
N GLU A 113 -5.51 0.99 -10.57
CA GLU A 113 -5.65 -0.47 -10.43
C GLU A 113 -5.05 -0.96 -9.14
N ARG A 114 -3.82 -0.52 -8.84
CA ARG A 114 -3.18 -0.75 -7.55
C ARG A 114 -4.09 -0.28 -6.42
N ARG A 115 -4.52 0.98 -6.40
CA ARG A 115 -5.37 1.54 -5.33
C ARG A 115 -6.71 0.80 -5.18
N PHE A 116 -7.32 0.37 -6.29
CA PHE A 116 -8.54 -0.41 -6.28
C PHE A 116 -8.33 -1.81 -5.68
N GLU A 117 -7.23 -2.49 -6.01
CA GLU A 117 -6.84 -3.76 -5.37
C GLU A 117 -6.61 -3.60 -3.87
N GLN A 118 -6.08 -2.46 -3.42
CA GLN A 118 -5.89 -2.18 -1.98
C GLN A 118 -7.21 -2.25 -1.23
N HIS A 119 -8.26 -1.64 -1.77
CA HIS A 119 -9.59 -1.68 -1.18
C HIS A 119 -10.20 -3.09 -1.22
N LYS A 120 -10.03 -3.82 -2.33
CA LYS A 120 -10.47 -5.22 -2.42
C LYS A 120 -9.80 -6.08 -1.35
N PHE A 121 -8.50 -5.93 -1.18
CA PHE A 121 -7.73 -6.67 -0.19
C PHE A 121 -8.16 -6.30 1.24
N PHE A 122 -8.28 -5.01 1.53
CA PHE A 122 -8.73 -4.57 2.84
C PHE A 122 -10.13 -5.09 3.18
N LYS A 123 -11.04 -5.08 2.20
CA LYS A 123 -12.39 -5.64 2.33
C LYS A 123 -12.38 -7.16 2.52
N SER A 124 -11.48 -7.90 1.87
CA SER A 124 -11.40 -9.35 2.05
C SER A 124 -10.90 -9.76 3.44
N LEU A 125 -10.10 -8.90 4.09
CA LEU A 125 -9.66 -9.07 5.47
C LEU A 125 -10.72 -8.68 6.52
N ASN A 126 -11.58 -7.70 6.20
CA ASN A 126 -12.49 -7.11 7.17
C ASN A 126 -13.90 -7.71 7.06
N ARG A 127 -14.40 -8.32 8.15
CA ARG A 127 -15.74 -8.94 8.18
C ARG A 127 -16.88 -7.93 8.37
N LYS A 128 -16.59 -6.68 8.75
CA LYS A 128 -17.59 -5.61 8.92
C LYS A 128 -17.67 -4.74 7.66
N PHE A 129 -18.84 -4.12 7.45
CA PHE A 129 -19.11 -3.25 6.31
C PHE A 129 -18.03 -2.16 6.18
N TYR A 130 -17.31 -2.18 5.06
CA TYR A 130 -16.23 -1.27 4.74
C TYR A 130 -16.71 -0.26 3.70
N PHE A 131 -17.23 0.87 4.16
CA PHE A 131 -17.60 2.00 3.31
C PHE A 131 -16.77 3.21 3.73
N ASN A 132 -15.93 3.66 2.80
CA ASN A 132 -15.00 4.76 3.00
C ASN A 132 -15.07 5.68 1.77
N PHE A 133 -15.07 6.99 1.96
CA PHE A 133 -15.06 7.96 0.86
C PHE A 133 -13.90 7.74 -0.12
N ASP A 134 -12.73 7.30 0.37
CA ASP A 134 -11.57 6.94 -0.46
C ASP A 134 -11.89 5.80 -1.45
N TYR A 135 -12.77 4.86 -1.08
CA TYR A 135 -13.20 3.80 -1.99
C TYR A 135 -14.08 4.34 -3.12
N ILE A 136 -15.02 5.24 -2.80
CA ILE A 136 -15.90 5.88 -3.81
C ILE A 136 -15.05 6.70 -4.78
N PHE A 137 -14.11 7.49 -4.23
CA PHE A 137 -13.18 8.28 -5.01
C PHE A 137 -12.32 7.39 -5.93
N THR A 138 -11.79 6.29 -5.38
CA THR A 138 -10.99 5.34 -6.15
C THR A 138 -11.81 4.68 -7.27
N LEU A 139 -13.06 4.29 -7.02
CA LEU A 139 -13.96 3.76 -8.04
C LEU A 139 -14.16 4.77 -9.17
N PHE A 140 -14.52 6.00 -8.82
CA PHE A 140 -14.76 7.07 -9.80
C PHE A 140 -13.55 7.26 -10.72
N PHE A 141 -12.37 7.53 -10.15
CA PHE A 141 -11.18 7.79 -10.95
C PHE A 141 -10.67 6.56 -11.70
N TYR A 142 -10.77 5.36 -11.10
CA TYR A 142 -10.42 4.14 -11.80
C TYR A 142 -11.22 3.99 -13.11
N TYR A 143 -12.54 4.13 -13.06
CA TYR A 143 -13.39 4.01 -14.25
C TYR A 143 -13.20 5.17 -15.23
N SER A 144 -12.99 6.40 -14.74
CA SER A 144 -12.71 7.56 -15.60
C SER A 144 -11.41 7.38 -16.37
N VAL A 145 -10.30 7.05 -15.69
CA VAL A 145 -9.00 6.86 -16.32
C VAL A 145 -9.00 5.64 -17.25
N LYS A 146 -9.66 4.54 -16.85
CA LYS A 146 -9.80 3.34 -17.68
C LYS A 146 -10.58 3.59 -18.97
N THR A 147 -11.63 4.40 -18.91
CA THR A 147 -12.41 4.78 -20.10
C THR A 147 -11.56 5.64 -21.02
N PHE A 148 -10.88 6.66 -20.46
CA PHE A 148 -9.99 7.53 -21.22
C PHE A 148 -8.84 6.75 -21.90
N SER A 149 -8.19 5.83 -21.18
CA SER A 149 -7.10 5.02 -21.74
C SER A 149 -7.56 4.11 -22.89
N LYS A 150 -8.80 3.59 -22.82
CA LYS A 150 -9.39 2.80 -23.91
C LYS A 150 -9.66 3.63 -25.14
N ILE A 151 -10.23 4.83 -24.98
CA ILE A 151 -10.49 5.75 -26.09
C ILE A 151 -9.16 6.10 -26.80
N LEU A 152 -8.11 6.38 -26.03
CA LEU A 152 -6.80 6.75 -26.57
C LEU A 152 -6.08 5.60 -27.31
N LEU A 153 -6.41 4.35 -26.98
CA LEU A 153 -5.95 3.16 -27.70
C LEU A 153 -6.71 2.93 -29.01
N ILE A 154 -7.98 3.32 -29.09
CA ILE A 154 -8.81 3.19 -30.30
C ILE A 154 -8.49 4.29 -31.31
N SER A 155 -7.99 5.45 -30.86
CA SER A 155 -7.61 6.58 -31.70
C SER A 155 -6.20 6.50 -32.30
N LYS A 156 -5.48 5.37 -32.12
CA LYS A 156 -4.15 5.11 -32.68
C LYS A 156 -4.23 3.98 -33.70
#